data_AF-F3FIC8-F1
#
_entry.id   AF-F3FIC8-F1
#
_cell.length_a   1.000
_cell.length_b   1.000
_cell.length_c   1.000
_cell.angle_alpha   90.00
_cell.angle_beta   90.00
_cell.angle_gamma   90.00
#
_symmetry.space_group_name_H-M   'P 1'
#
loop_
_entity.id
_entity.type
_entity.pdbx_description
1 polymer ?
#
loop_
_entity_poly.entity_id
_entity_poly.type
_entity_poly.pdbx_seq_one_letter_code
_entity_poly.pdbx_strand_id
1 'polypeptide(L)'
;MGIVFVANNHVETRDMVQQMGLEYFVGNPQQALADELLLRFKPNLTDPLPLYIVLLLTLPLTLPLMLRKLEVAVGLSIALYLMVPLFGWNLRAYEGGGVWYFNPVAWQLLFVLGGACALRSETATTAARPPLRQQHLFMVAAVYVLVAGILTFSEKWPGLHAALVSSLHLESLYPISKTDLAPVRLLHFLALVYVVARLLPASSTWLENWPARQTSRMGRYSLEVFCLGVLLAPLADMANALAGDTWPMQVTTAIVGLGLMMLMANGLELNKRLGTSPHLLPT
;
A
#
# COMPACT_ATOMS: atom_id res chain seq x y z
N MET A 1 0.01 -20.12 5.20
CA MET A 1 0.38 -21.31 4.39
C MET A 1 -0.61 -22.46 4.49
N GLY A 2 -0.84 -23.06 5.65
CA GLY A 2 -1.75 -24.23 5.77
C GLY A 2 -3.15 -24.00 5.19
N ILE A 3 -3.71 -22.79 5.31
CA ILE A 3 -4.99 -22.41 4.72
C ILE A 3 -5.01 -22.55 3.19
N VAL A 4 -3.92 -22.19 2.50
CA VAL A 4 -3.84 -22.27 1.04
C VAL A 4 -3.77 -23.72 0.57
N PHE A 5 -3.07 -24.58 1.30
CA PHE A 5 -3.06 -26.03 1.03
C PHE A 5 -4.43 -26.67 1.23
N VAL A 6 -5.11 -26.33 2.32
CA VAL A 6 -6.49 -26.79 2.56
C VAL A 6 -7.40 -26.31 1.45
N ALA A 7 -7.30 -25.04 1.05
CA ALA A 7 -8.11 -24.48 -0.02
C ALA A 7 -7.86 -25.14 -1.38
N ASN A 8 -6.60 -25.33 -1.75
CA ASN A 8 -6.21 -25.98 -3.00
C ASN A 8 -6.70 -27.44 -3.07
N ASN A 9 -6.71 -28.15 -1.93
CA ASN A 9 -7.20 -29.53 -1.88
C ASN A 9 -8.73 -29.65 -2.04
N HIS A 10 -9.48 -28.55 -1.89
CA HIS A 10 -10.94 -28.53 -2.05
C HIS A 10 -11.39 -27.86 -3.36
N VAL A 11 -10.49 -27.16 -4.06
CA VAL A 11 -10.80 -26.42 -5.28
C VAL A 11 -10.01 -27.02 -6.44
N GLU A 12 -10.68 -27.83 -7.26
CA GLU A 12 -10.05 -28.46 -8.44
C GLU A 12 -9.95 -27.51 -9.64
N THR A 13 -10.68 -26.39 -9.62
CA THR A 13 -10.77 -25.46 -10.76
C THR A 13 -9.62 -24.46 -10.85
N ARG A 14 -8.78 -24.34 -9.81
CA ARG A 14 -7.70 -23.35 -9.74
C ARG A 14 -6.49 -23.89 -8.99
N ASP A 15 -5.32 -23.64 -9.54
CA ASP A 15 -4.06 -23.85 -8.83
C ASP A 15 -3.76 -22.64 -7.94
N MET A 16 -4.23 -22.70 -6.69
CA MET A 16 -4.02 -21.65 -5.70
C MET A 16 -2.56 -21.58 -5.23
N VAL A 17 -1.84 -22.70 -5.31
CA VAL A 17 -0.42 -22.78 -4.93
C VAL A 17 0.41 -21.95 -5.92
N GLN A 18 0.18 -22.11 -7.21
CA GLN A 18 0.84 -21.33 -8.25
C GLN A 18 0.44 -19.85 -8.18
N GLN A 19 -0.85 -19.54 -8.08
CA GLN A 19 -1.34 -18.15 -8.07
C GLN A 19 -0.82 -17.33 -6.88
N MET A 20 -0.61 -17.98 -5.74
CA MET A 20 -0.08 -17.33 -4.53
C MET A 20 1.45 -17.35 -4.44
N GLY A 21 2.14 -17.92 -5.44
CA GLY A 21 3.60 -17.99 -5.49
C GLY A 21 4.21 -18.96 -4.49
N LEU A 22 3.49 -20.03 -4.15
CA LEU A 22 3.90 -21.01 -3.13
C LEU A 22 4.62 -22.23 -3.69
N GLU A 23 4.83 -22.32 -5.00
CA GLU A 23 5.48 -23.48 -5.65
C GLU A 23 6.84 -23.82 -5.03
N TYR A 24 7.69 -22.81 -4.81
CA TYR A 24 9.00 -22.99 -4.18
C TYR A 24 8.90 -23.54 -2.76
N PHE A 25 7.87 -23.11 -2.01
CA PHE A 25 7.60 -23.60 -0.67
C PHE A 25 7.13 -25.06 -0.67
N VAL A 26 6.30 -25.46 -1.63
CA VAL A 26 5.86 -26.86 -1.77
C VAL A 26 7.05 -27.77 -2.08
N GLY A 27 7.93 -27.33 -2.99
CA GLY A 27 9.11 -28.11 -3.40
C GLY A 27 10.18 -28.21 -2.31
N ASN A 28 10.43 -27.13 -1.56
CA ASN A 28 11.53 -27.04 -0.59
C ASN A 28 11.10 -26.32 0.72
N PRO A 29 10.22 -26.91 1.55
CA PRO A 29 9.57 -26.20 2.67
C PRO A 29 10.56 -25.71 3.74
N GLN A 30 11.59 -26.49 4.07
CA GLN A 30 12.60 -26.09 5.07
C GLN A 30 13.44 -24.91 4.60
N GLN A 31 13.89 -24.93 3.33
CA GLN A 31 14.66 -23.84 2.74
C GLN A 31 13.78 -22.61 2.54
N ALA A 32 12.54 -22.77 2.09
CA ALA A 32 11.60 -21.68 1.93
C ALA A 32 11.27 -20.98 3.26
N LEU A 33 11.16 -21.72 4.37
CA LEU A 33 11.01 -21.13 5.71
C LEU A 33 12.25 -20.32 6.12
N ALA A 34 13.45 -20.86 5.88
CA ALA A 34 14.69 -20.13 6.16
C ALA A 34 14.81 -18.88 5.28
N ASP A 35 14.50 -18.99 3.99
CA ASP A 35 14.49 -17.89 3.04
C ASP A 35 13.41 -16.85 3.40
N GLU A 36 12.25 -17.27 3.91
CA GLU A 36 11.21 -16.34 4.38
C GLU A 36 11.69 -15.55 5.60
N LEU A 37 12.31 -16.21 6.58
CA LEU A 37 12.91 -15.56 7.76
C LEU A 37 14.05 -14.59 7.37
N LEU A 38 14.81 -14.92 6.33
CA LEU A 38 15.86 -14.09 5.75
C LEU A 38 15.33 -13.01 4.79
N LEU A 39 14.00 -12.89 4.64
CA LEU A 39 13.33 -11.96 3.72
C LEU A 39 13.70 -12.16 2.24
N ARG A 40 14.09 -13.37 1.86
CA ARG A 40 14.46 -13.82 0.51
C ARG A 40 13.28 -14.42 -0.24
N PHE A 41 12.49 -15.26 0.43
CA PHE A 41 11.27 -15.85 -0.12
C PHE A 41 10.04 -15.04 0.27
N LYS A 42 9.20 -14.70 -0.71
CA LYS A 42 8.07 -13.78 -0.56
C LYS A 42 6.89 -14.23 -1.41
N PRO A 43 5.86 -14.82 -0.79
CA PRO A 43 4.58 -15.03 -1.44
C PRO A 43 3.99 -13.73 -1.97
N ASN A 44 3.23 -13.80 -3.07
CA ASN A 44 2.68 -12.62 -3.76
C ASN A 44 1.86 -11.68 -2.85
N LEU A 45 1.18 -12.25 -1.84
CA LEU A 45 0.37 -11.50 -0.89
C LEU A 45 1.20 -10.88 0.26
N THR A 46 2.39 -11.38 0.55
CA THR A 46 3.24 -10.92 1.66
C THR A 46 4.42 -10.07 1.19
N ASP A 47 4.60 -9.87 -0.11
CA ASP A 47 5.64 -9.04 -0.73
C ASP A 47 5.85 -7.64 -0.09
N PRO A 48 4.81 -6.92 0.38
CA PRO A 48 5.01 -5.65 1.07
C PRO A 48 5.65 -5.80 2.45
N LEU A 49 5.48 -6.93 3.16
CA LEU A 49 5.93 -7.08 4.56
C LEU A 49 7.44 -6.94 4.73
N PRO A 50 8.30 -7.58 3.92
CA PRO A 50 9.74 -7.36 3.98
C PRO A 50 10.16 -5.91 3.78
N LEU A 51 9.47 -5.19 2.88
CA LEU A 51 9.69 -3.76 2.71
C LEU A 51 9.36 -3.02 4.03
N TYR A 52 8.20 -3.29 4.64
CA TYR A 52 7.83 -2.70 5.93
C TYR A 52 8.87 -2.97 7.01
N ILE A 53 9.36 -4.21 7.14
CA ILE A 53 10.38 -4.57 8.12
C ILE A 53 11.64 -3.72 7.93
N VAL A 54 12.15 -3.64 6.68
CA VAL A 54 13.34 -2.84 6.37
C VAL A 54 13.10 -1.36 6.69
N LEU A 55 11.97 -0.79 6.26
CA LEU A 55 11.66 0.62 6.52
C LEU A 55 11.53 0.93 8.02
N LEU A 56 10.85 0.06 8.79
CA LEU A 56 10.73 0.20 10.24
C LEU A 56 12.08 0.05 10.93
N LEU A 57 12.96 -0.83 10.46
CA LEU A 57 14.33 -0.96 10.96
C LEU A 57 15.17 0.31 10.72
N THR A 58 14.85 1.09 9.68
CA THR A 58 15.51 2.39 9.48
C THR A 58 14.98 3.51 10.39
N LEU A 59 13.83 3.35 11.04
CA LEU A 59 13.22 4.40 11.88
C LEU A 59 14.12 4.94 13.00
N PRO A 60 14.87 4.12 13.76
CA PRO A 60 15.77 4.62 14.80
C PRO A 60 16.82 5.60 14.26
N LEU A 61 17.14 5.53 12.96
CA LEU A 61 18.04 6.46 12.28
C LEU A 61 17.29 7.61 11.60
N THR A 62 16.22 7.31 10.87
CA THR A 62 15.50 8.30 10.06
C THR A 62 14.65 9.24 10.91
N LEU A 63 14.00 8.75 11.96
CA LEU A 63 13.11 9.57 12.79
C LEU A 63 13.86 10.70 13.54
N PRO A 64 14.98 10.46 14.25
CA PRO A 64 15.73 11.56 14.87
C PRO A 64 16.25 12.59 13.87
N LEU A 65 16.61 12.15 12.66
CA LEU A 65 17.02 13.05 11.58
C LEU A 65 15.85 13.91 11.10
N MET A 66 14.67 13.30 10.89
CA MET A 66 13.46 14.00 10.48
C MET A 66 12.99 15.03 11.54
N LEU A 67 13.08 14.69 12.82
CA LEU A 67 12.72 15.59 13.93
C LEU A 67 13.68 16.78 14.05
N ARG A 68 14.97 16.60 13.73
CA ARG A 68 15.99 17.67 13.83
C ARG A 68 16.11 18.51 12.56
N LYS A 69 16.13 17.86 11.39
CA LYS A 69 16.39 18.47 10.08
C LYS A 69 15.58 17.76 8.99
N LEU A 70 14.28 18.07 8.95
CA LEU A 70 13.34 17.45 8.01
C LEU A 70 13.79 17.57 6.55
N GLU A 71 14.26 18.75 6.13
CA GLU A 71 14.72 19.00 4.76
C GLU A 71 15.90 18.12 4.36
N VAL A 72 16.83 17.87 5.30
CA VAL A 72 17.98 16.99 5.07
C VAL A 72 17.53 15.53 4.94
N ALA A 73 16.60 15.08 5.78
CA ALA A 73 16.05 13.72 5.68
C ALA A 73 15.36 13.49 4.32
N VAL A 74 14.53 14.43 3.89
CA VAL A 74 13.85 14.36 2.59
C VAL A 74 14.85 14.45 1.43
N GLY A 75 15.83 15.36 1.50
CA GLY A 75 16.87 15.50 0.48
C GLY A 75 17.71 14.23 0.31
N LEU A 76 18.12 13.60 1.41
CA LEU A 76 18.84 12.32 1.38
C LEU A 76 17.98 11.19 0.81
N SER A 77 16.71 11.16 1.16
CA SER A 77 15.76 10.18 0.64
C SER A 77 15.54 10.33 -0.86
N ILE A 78 15.43 11.57 -1.37
CA ILE A 78 15.37 11.84 -2.81
C ILE A 78 16.66 11.42 -3.50
N ALA A 79 17.82 11.75 -2.92
CA ALA A 79 19.11 11.35 -3.47
C ALA A 79 19.23 9.82 -3.61
N LEU A 80 18.83 9.07 -2.58
CA LEU A 80 18.78 7.60 -2.63
C LEU A 80 17.80 7.10 -3.70
N TYR A 81 16.61 7.69 -3.79
CA TYR A 81 15.63 7.35 -4.83
C TYR A 81 16.20 7.54 -6.24
N LEU A 82 16.93 8.63 -6.50
CA LEU A 82 17.54 8.91 -7.80
C LEU A 82 18.63 7.89 -8.18
N MET A 83 19.22 7.18 -7.21
CA MET A 83 20.18 6.12 -7.53
C MET A 83 19.53 4.94 -8.26
N VAL A 84 18.21 4.76 -8.12
CA VAL A 84 17.48 3.66 -8.77
C VAL A 84 17.41 3.85 -10.29
N PRO A 85 16.86 4.94 -10.86
CA PRO A 85 16.86 5.14 -12.30
C PRO A 85 18.27 5.41 -12.88
N LEU A 86 19.22 5.92 -12.09
CA LEU A 86 20.57 6.22 -12.59
C LEU A 86 21.50 4.99 -12.60
N PHE A 87 21.41 4.13 -11.60
CA PHE A 87 22.36 3.02 -11.40
C PHE A 87 21.68 1.64 -11.27
N GLY A 88 20.35 1.56 -11.35
CA GLY A 88 19.61 0.30 -11.24
C GLY A 88 19.68 -0.35 -9.86
N TRP A 89 19.85 0.44 -8.80
CA TRP A 89 20.01 -0.10 -7.44
C TRP A 89 18.75 -0.82 -6.96
N ASN A 90 18.86 -2.11 -6.68
CA ASN A 90 17.83 -2.91 -6.03
C ASN A 90 18.48 -4.05 -5.22
N LEU A 91 17.77 -4.59 -4.23
CA LEU A 91 18.21 -5.73 -3.44
C LEU A 91 17.95 -7.04 -4.19
N ARG A 92 18.83 -8.02 -4.03
CA ARG A 92 18.67 -9.36 -4.60
C ARG A 92 17.65 -10.18 -3.79
N ALA A 93 16.80 -10.94 -4.48
CA ALA A 93 15.72 -11.70 -3.84
C ALA A 93 16.20 -13.07 -3.32
N TYR A 94 16.82 -13.92 -4.15
CA TYR A 94 17.36 -15.21 -3.73
C TYR A 94 18.63 -15.61 -4.52
N GLU A 95 19.29 -16.71 -4.13
CA GLU A 95 20.62 -17.11 -4.64
C GLU A 95 20.65 -17.60 -6.11
N GLY A 96 19.53 -17.63 -6.83
CA GLY A 96 19.46 -18.01 -8.26
C GLY A 96 19.13 -16.87 -9.22
N GLY A 97 18.98 -15.63 -8.72
CA GLY A 97 18.66 -14.45 -9.53
C GLY A 97 17.33 -13.79 -9.14
N GLY A 98 17.08 -12.59 -9.65
CA GLY A 98 15.89 -11.79 -9.31
C GLY A 98 16.15 -10.69 -8.28
N VAL A 99 15.33 -9.65 -8.35
CA VAL A 99 15.40 -8.46 -7.49
C VAL A 99 14.15 -8.35 -6.62
N TRP A 100 14.20 -7.55 -5.57
CA TRP A 100 13.02 -7.32 -4.74
C TRP A 100 11.92 -6.67 -5.57
N TYR A 101 10.73 -7.29 -5.54
CA TYR A 101 9.56 -6.77 -6.25
C TYR A 101 9.17 -5.37 -5.80
N PHE A 102 9.30 -5.06 -4.51
CA PHE A 102 9.25 -3.69 -3.99
C PHE A 102 10.65 -3.25 -3.60
N ASN A 103 11.26 -2.38 -4.41
CA ASN A 103 12.62 -1.92 -4.20
C ASN A 103 12.72 -1.00 -2.96
N PRO A 104 13.42 -1.38 -1.89
CA PRO A 104 13.49 -0.55 -0.68
C PRO A 104 14.17 0.79 -0.90
N VAL A 105 15.11 0.89 -1.84
CA VAL A 105 15.81 2.13 -2.18
C VAL A 105 14.85 3.15 -2.82
N ALA A 106 13.90 2.67 -3.62
CA ALA A 106 12.88 3.50 -4.24
C ALA A 106 11.74 3.84 -3.27
N TRP A 107 11.16 2.81 -2.63
CA TRP A 107 9.94 2.93 -1.85
C TRP A 107 10.13 3.63 -0.50
N GLN A 108 11.37 3.71 0.03
CA GLN A 108 11.67 4.51 1.21
C GLN A 108 11.31 6.00 1.04
N LEU A 109 11.30 6.52 -0.19
CA LEU A 109 10.92 7.90 -0.45
C LEU A 109 9.48 8.19 -0.03
N LEU A 110 8.53 7.28 -0.32
CA LEU A 110 7.15 7.44 0.11
C LEU A 110 7.02 7.40 1.64
N PHE A 111 7.83 6.58 2.30
CA PHE A 111 7.85 6.48 3.75
C PHE A 111 8.33 7.80 4.39
N VAL A 112 9.44 8.34 3.91
CA VAL A 112 10.00 9.61 4.39
C VAL A 112 9.06 10.79 4.08
N LEU A 113 8.46 10.84 2.89
CA LEU A 113 7.46 11.86 2.54
C LEU A 113 6.21 11.76 3.41
N GLY A 114 5.75 10.55 3.72
CA GLY A 114 4.63 10.31 4.63
C GLY A 114 4.91 10.86 6.03
N GLY A 115 6.08 10.54 6.60
CA GLY A 115 6.50 11.09 7.89
C GLY A 115 6.70 12.61 7.86
N ALA A 116 7.21 13.16 6.75
CA ALA A 116 7.35 14.59 6.57
C ALA A 116 6.00 15.32 6.56
N CYS A 117 5.01 14.74 5.86
CA CYS A 117 3.63 15.23 5.88
C CYS A 117 3.03 15.18 7.29
N ALA A 118 3.26 14.10 8.05
CA ALA A 118 2.78 13.98 9.42
C ALA A 118 3.36 15.08 10.34
N LEU A 119 4.69 15.25 10.34
CA LEU A 119 5.36 16.27 11.16
C LEU A 119 4.93 17.71 10.79
N ARG A 120 4.79 18.01 9.50
CA ARG A 120 4.33 19.34 9.05
C ARG A 120 2.86 19.57 9.34
N SER A 121 2.02 18.53 9.32
CA SER A 121 0.60 18.65 9.64
C SER A 121 0.37 19.02 11.10
N GLU A 122 1.21 18.58 12.03
CA GLU A 122 1.09 18.94 13.44
C GLU A 122 1.41 20.42 13.71
N THR A 123 2.29 21.02 12.91
CA THR A 123 2.69 22.42 13.06
C THR A 123 1.84 23.38 12.21
N ALA A 124 1.08 22.87 11.24
CA ALA A 124 0.31 23.69 10.33
C ALA A 124 -0.90 24.33 11.04
N THR A 125 -0.90 25.66 11.11
CA THR A 125 -2.09 26.41 11.53
C THR A 125 -3.18 26.30 10.46
N THR A 126 -4.44 26.15 10.89
CA THR A 126 -5.62 26.12 10.03
C THR A 126 -5.91 27.50 9.46
N ALA A 127 -5.04 27.98 8.57
CA ALA A 127 -5.27 29.20 7.81
C ALA A 127 -6.52 29.03 6.93
N ALA A 128 -7.32 30.09 6.80
CA ALA A 128 -8.44 30.14 5.89
C ALA A 128 -7.94 29.86 4.45
N ARG A 129 -8.46 28.78 3.86
CA ARG A 129 -8.03 28.33 2.53
C ARG A 129 -8.91 28.99 1.46
N PRO A 130 -8.33 29.52 0.36
CA PRO A 130 -9.13 30.03 -0.75
C PRO A 130 -9.96 28.89 -1.38
N PRO A 131 -11.06 29.22 -2.08
CA PRO A 131 -11.89 28.25 -2.81
C PRO A 131 -11.04 27.32 -3.71
N LEU A 132 -11.39 26.04 -3.79
CA LEU A 132 -10.62 25.04 -4.56
C LEU A 132 -10.38 25.46 -6.01
N ARG A 133 -11.35 26.13 -6.65
CA ARG A 133 -11.25 26.64 -8.02
C ARG A 133 -10.15 27.68 -8.22
N GLN A 134 -9.78 28.40 -7.18
CA GLN A 134 -8.72 29.42 -7.22
C GLN A 134 -7.34 28.83 -6.92
N GLN A 135 -7.26 27.55 -6.58
CA GLN A 135 -6.01 26.86 -6.30
C GLN A 135 -5.47 26.23 -7.58
N HIS A 136 -4.62 26.94 -8.31
CA HIS A 136 -4.03 26.45 -9.57
C HIS A 136 -3.39 25.07 -9.42
N LEU A 137 -2.65 24.84 -8.33
CA LEU A 137 -2.02 23.55 -8.07
C LEU A 137 -3.05 22.41 -7.91
N PHE A 138 -4.20 22.68 -7.28
CA PHE A 138 -5.28 21.71 -7.16
C PHE A 138 -5.89 21.37 -8.51
N MET A 139 -6.15 22.37 -9.35
CA MET A 139 -6.70 22.15 -10.69
C MET A 139 -5.73 21.32 -11.55
N VAL A 140 -4.43 21.65 -11.53
CA VAL A 140 -3.41 20.89 -12.26
C VAL A 140 -3.32 19.45 -11.75
N ALA A 141 -3.26 19.24 -10.43
CA ALA A 141 -3.20 17.91 -9.84
C ALA A 141 -4.47 17.09 -10.14
N ALA A 142 -5.65 17.70 -10.07
CA ALA A 142 -6.92 17.05 -10.36
C ALA A 142 -7.01 16.63 -11.84
N VAL A 143 -6.64 17.52 -12.77
CA VAL A 143 -6.60 17.19 -14.21
C VAL A 143 -5.60 16.06 -14.46
N TYR A 144 -4.41 16.13 -13.87
CA TYR A 144 -3.41 15.08 -14.02
C TYR A 144 -3.90 13.71 -13.51
N VAL A 145 -4.52 13.66 -12.33
CA VAL A 145 -5.12 12.42 -11.78
C VAL A 145 -6.24 11.89 -12.69
N LEU A 146 -7.08 12.78 -13.25
CA LEU A 146 -8.14 12.37 -14.18
C LEU A 146 -7.55 11.79 -15.48
N VAL A 147 -6.56 12.43 -16.07
CA VAL A 147 -5.88 11.94 -17.28
C VAL A 147 -5.21 10.59 -17.01
N ALA A 148 -4.48 10.45 -15.91
CA ALA A 148 -3.88 9.20 -15.51
C ALA A 148 -4.92 8.09 -15.27
N GLY A 149 -6.07 8.43 -14.67
CA GLY A 149 -7.20 7.53 -14.49
C GLY A 149 -7.81 7.06 -15.81
N ILE A 150 -7.98 7.96 -16.79
CA ILE A 150 -8.46 7.63 -18.14
C ILE A 150 -7.48 6.69 -18.85
N LEU A 151 -6.18 7.01 -18.81
CA LEU A 151 -5.13 6.16 -19.40
C LEU A 151 -5.10 4.78 -18.76
N THR A 152 -5.19 4.68 -17.44
CA THR A 152 -5.23 3.39 -16.73
C THR A 152 -6.50 2.60 -17.08
N PHE A 153 -7.66 3.25 -17.13
CA PHE A 153 -8.91 2.58 -17.50
C PHE A 153 -8.93 2.12 -18.95
N SER A 154 -8.25 2.85 -19.84
CA SER A 154 -8.14 2.50 -21.26
C SER A 154 -7.41 1.20 -21.52
N GLU A 155 -6.57 0.71 -20.59
CA GLU A 155 -5.86 -0.58 -20.71
C GLU A 155 -6.82 -1.76 -20.92
N LYS A 156 -8.09 -1.64 -20.52
CA LYS A 156 -9.15 -2.63 -20.82
C LYS A 156 -9.44 -2.79 -22.31
N TRP A 157 -9.11 -1.79 -23.14
CA TRP A 157 -9.29 -1.78 -24.58
C TRP A 157 -7.94 -1.50 -25.27
N PRO A 158 -7.15 -2.55 -25.59
CA PRO A 158 -5.76 -2.39 -26.05
C PRO A 158 -5.61 -1.47 -27.27
N GLY A 159 -6.54 -1.52 -28.22
CA GLY A 159 -6.51 -0.64 -29.40
C GLY A 159 -6.70 0.83 -29.08
N LEU A 160 -7.62 1.15 -28.15
CA LEU A 160 -7.85 2.52 -27.70
C LEU A 160 -6.70 3.01 -26.82
N HIS A 161 -6.16 2.15 -25.95
CA HIS A 161 -4.99 2.46 -25.14
C HIS A 161 -3.78 2.82 -26.01
N ALA A 162 -3.44 1.97 -26.99
CA ALA A 162 -2.33 2.21 -27.89
C ALA A 162 -2.49 3.52 -28.68
N ALA A 163 -3.71 3.80 -29.17
CA ALA A 163 -4.01 5.06 -29.86
C ALA A 163 -3.84 6.28 -28.95
N LEU A 164 -4.32 6.22 -27.70
CA LEU A 164 -4.17 7.31 -26.73
C LEU A 164 -2.71 7.55 -26.36
N VAL A 165 -1.98 6.49 -25.99
CA VAL A 165 -0.56 6.56 -25.64
C VAL A 165 0.24 7.18 -26.78
N SER A 166 -0.02 6.77 -28.02
CA SER A 166 0.70 7.30 -29.17
C SER A 166 0.29 8.73 -29.54
N SER A 167 -1.01 9.05 -29.51
CA SER A 167 -1.47 10.43 -29.74
C SER A 167 -0.90 11.44 -28.74
N LEU A 168 -0.62 11.00 -27.52
CA LEU A 168 -0.05 11.80 -26.44
C LEU A 168 1.48 11.67 -26.33
N HIS A 169 2.11 10.91 -27.23
CA HIS A 169 3.56 10.67 -27.27
C HIS A 169 4.12 10.14 -25.94
N LEU A 170 3.38 9.23 -25.29
CA LEU A 170 3.70 8.70 -23.97
C LEU A 170 4.48 7.38 -24.02
N GLU A 171 4.85 6.90 -25.21
CA GLU A 171 5.49 5.58 -25.39
C GLU A 171 6.75 5.42 -24.53
N SER A 172 7.53 6.49 -24.38
CA SER A 172 8.78 6.47 -23.59
C SER A 172 8.56 6.28 -22.08
N LEU A 173 7.34 6.47 -21.59
CA LEU A 173 7.01 6.26 -20.17
C LEU A 173 6.70 4.80 -19.85
N TYR A 174 6.44 3.98 -20.87
CA TYR A 174 6.10 2.58 -20.70
C TYR A 174 7.34 1.67 -20.86
N PRO A 175 7.46 0.59 -20.07
CA PRO A 175 6.55 0.19 -19.00
C PRO A 175 6.73 1.04 -17.73
N ILE A 176 5.61 1.43 -17.10
CA ILE A 176 5.64 2.17 -15.84
C ILE A 176 6.01 1.22 -14.70
N SER A 177 7.30 1.13 -14.38
CA SER A 177 7.82 0.23 -13.34
C SER A 177 7.08 0.40 -12.01
N LYS A 178 6.49 -0.69 -11.52
CA LYS A 178 5.96 -0.80 -10.15
C LYS A 178 7.07 -1.04 -9.15
N THR A 179 8.06 -1.84 -9.56
CA THR A 179 9.13 -2.29 -8.68
C THR A 179 9.98 -1.15 -8.18
N ASP A 180 10.38 -0.28 -9.10
CA ASP A 180 11.30 0.83 -8.83
C ASP A 180 10.59 2.15 -8.59
N LEU A 181 9.26 2.12 -8.39
CA LEU A 181 8.44 3.31 -8.17
C LEU A 181 8.72 4.38 -9.24
N ALA A 182 8.32 4.10 -10.49
CA ALA A 182 8.59 5.01 -11.60
C ALA A 182 8.21 6.48 -11.27
N PRO A 183 8.98 7.49 -11.74
CA PRO A 183 8.74 8.89 -11.37
C PRO A 183 7.31 9.36 -11.64
N VAL A 184 6.71 8.94 -12.76
CA VAL A 184 5.31 9.24 -13.10
C VAL A 184 4.31 8.62 -12.12
N ARG A 185 4.62 7.43 -11.58
CA ARG A 185 3.82 6.76 -10.54
C ARG A 185 3.92 7.48 -9.22
N LEU A 186 5.12 7.91 -8.83
CA LEU A 186 5.34 8.73 -7.65
C LEU A 186 4.56 10.06 -7.76
N LEU A 187 4.68 10.74 -8.91
CA LEU A 187 3.97 11.99 -9.17
C LEU A 187 2.45 11.79 -9.13
N HIS A 188 1.94 10.71 -9.74
CA HIS A 188 0.53 10.34 -9.68
C HIS A 188 0.06 10.12 -8.25
N PHE A 189 0.81 9.36 -7.46
CA PHE A 189 0.48 9.11 -6.06
C PHE A 189 0.44 10.42 -5.25
N LEU A 190 1.45 11.28 -5.38
CA LEU A 190 1.50 12.56 -4.67
C LEU A 190 0.36 13.51 -5.09
N ALA A 191 0.04 13.57 -6.38
CA ALA A 191 -1.07 14.35 -6.89
C ALA A 191 -2.41 13.84 -6.34
N LEU A 192 -2.61 12.52 -6.31
CA LEU A 192 -3.82 11.89 -5.76
C LEU A 192 -3.95 12.19 -4.26
N VAL A 193 -2.88 12.01 -3.48
CA VAL A 193 -2.86 12.34 -2.05
C VAL A 193 -3.20 13.82 -1.84
N TYR A 194 -2.61 14.72 -2.63
CA TYR A 194 -2.90 16.16 -2.54
C TYR A 194 -4.36 16.48 -2.87
N VAL A 195 -4.90 15.93 -3.96
CA VAL A 195 -6.30 16.13 -4.37
C VAL A 195 -7.25 15.62 -3.30
N VAL A 196 -7.03 14.39 -2.81
CA VAL A 196 -7.86 13.80 -1.73
C VAL A 196 -7.78 14.65 -0.46
N ALA A 197 -6.58 15.02 -0.02
CA ALA A 197 -6.39 15.85 1.18
C ALA A 197 -7.05 17.24 1.05
N ARG A 198 -7.20 17.77 -0.17
CA ARG A 198 -7.89 19.03 -0.45
C ARG A 198 -9.41 18.89 -0.56
N LEU A 199 -9.90 17.75 -1.04
CA LEU A 199 -11.32 17.45 -1.15
C LEU A 199 -11.95 17.05 0.19
N LEU A 200 -11.16 16.47 1.10
CA LEU A 200 -11.63 16.11 2.43
C LEU A 200 -12.11 17.36 3.20
N PRO A 201 -13.34 17.35 3.75
CA PRO A 201 -13.83 18.46 4.55
C PRO A 201 -12.92 18.72 5.75
N ALA A 202 -12.65 19.99 6.04
CA ALA A 202 -11.86 20.37 7.21
C ALA A 202 -12.64 20.21 8.54
N SER A 203 -13.94 19.86 8.49
CA SER A 203 -14.77 19.74 9.69
C SER A 203 -14.54 18.40 10.40
N SER A 204 -14.28 18.48 11.71
CA SER A 204 -14.17 17.30 12.59
C SER A 204 -15.42 16.40 12.49
N THR A 205 -16.59 17.00 12.31
CA THR A 205 -17.87 16.30 12.18
C THR A 205 -17.94 15.34 11.01
N TRP A 206 -17.20 15.57 9.92
CA TRP A 206 -17.20 14.64 8.79
C TRP A 206 -16.44 13.34 9.11
N LEU A 207 -15.37 13.43 9.89
CA LEU A 207 -14.59 12.28 10.35
C LEU A 207 -15.35 11.44 11.39
N GLU A 208 -16.37 12.01 12.02
CA GLU A 208 -17.23 11.32 12.99
C GLU A 208 -18.26 10.39 12.32
N ASN A 209 -18.50 10.56 11.01
CA ASN A 209 -19.35 9.66 10.23
C ASN A 209 -18.86 8.21 10.34
N TRP A 210 -19.78 7.27 10.50
CA TRP A 210 -19.44 5.86 10.74
C TRP A 210 -18.47 5.28 9.70
N PRO A 211 -18.65 5.44 8.37
CA PRO A 211 -17.71 4.89 7.38
C PRO A 211 -16.32 5.52 7.48
N ALA A 212 -16.23 6.84 7.65
CA ALA A 212 -14.96 7.55 7.80
C ALA A 212 -14.22 7.11 9.07
N ARG A 213 -14.97 6.94 10.16
CA ARG A 213 -14.44 6.47 11.44
C ARG A 213 -13.91 5.04 11.36
N GLN A 214 -14.63 4.13 10.69
CA GLN A 214 -14.18 2.75 10.51
C GLN A 214 -12.96 2.67 9.61
N THR A 215 -12.96 3.40 8.50
CA THR A 215 -11.82 3.47 7.58
C THR A 215 -10.57 4.00 8.30
N SER A 216 -10.73 5.06 9.10
CA SER A 216 -9.63 5.62 9.90
C SER A 216 -9.12 4.65 10.96
N ARG A 217 -10.01 3.88 11.60
CA ARG A 217 -9.62 2.83 12.57
C ARG A 217 -8.84 1.71 11.91
N MET A 218 -9.32 1.19 10.78
CA MET A 218 -8.61 0.17 10.01
C MET A 218 -7.23 0.68 9.55
N GLY A 219 -7.13 1.94 9.15
CA GLY A 219 -5.84 2.56 8.79
C GLY A 219 -4.86 2.68 9.96
N ARG A 220 -5.35 2.92 11.19
CA ARG A 220 -4.51 2.98 12.40
C ARG A 220 -3.89 1.64 12.78
N TYR A 221 -4.59 0.54 12.52
CA TYR A 221 -4.13 -0.84 12.73
C TYR A 221 -3.88 -1.54 11.38
N SER A 222 -3.26 -0.81 10.45
CA SER A 222 -3.15 -1.25 9.04
C SER A 222 -2.35 -2.53 8.89
N LEU A 223 -1.34 -2.77 9.73
CA LEU A 223 -0.53 -3.99 9.70
C LEU A 223 -1.34 -5.21 10.12
N GLU A 224 -2.07 -5.11 11.25
CA GLU A 224 -2.89 -6.20 11.77
C GLU A 224 -4.05 -6.53 10.83
N VAL A 225 -4.70 -5.49 10.29
CA VAL A 225 -5.75 -5.62 9.28
C VAL A 225 -5.21 -6.25 8.00
N PHE A 226 -4.01 -5.87 7.56
CA PHE A 226 -3.35 -6.47 6.41
C PHE A 226 -3.02 -7.94 6.64
N CYS A 227 -2.43 -8.31 7.78
CA CYS A 227 -2.13 -9.68 8.13
C CYS A 227 -3.40 -10.56 8.13
N LEU A 228 -4.50 -10.03 8.66
CA LEU A 228 -5.80 -10.70 8.57
C LEU A 228 -6.27 -10.83 7.11
N GLY A 229 -6.13 -9.79 6.30
CA GLY A 229 -6.45 -9.80 4.87
C GLY A 229 -5.70 -10.86 4.08
N VAL A 230 -4.40 -11.05 4.35
CA VAL A 230 -3.58 -12.12 3.73
C VAL A 230 -4.12 -13.51 4.04
N LEU A 231 -4.71 -13.71 5.22
CA LEU A 231 -5.35 -14.99 5.60
C LEU A 231 -6.75 -15.15 5.00
N LEU A 232 -7.52 -14.05 4.93
CA LEU A 232 -8.89 -14.06 4.42
C LEU A 232 -8.96 -14.16 2.90
N ALA A 233 -8.00 -13.59 2.16
CA ALA A 233 -8.03 -13.57 0.70
C ALA A 233 -8.05 -14.98 0.07
N PRO A 234 -7.20 -15.94 0.47
CA PRO A 234 -7.28 -17.33 0.00
C PRO A 234 -8.61 -18.02 0.33
N LEU A 235 -9.16 -17.76 1.53
CA LEU A 235 -10.43 -18.35 1.95
C LEU A 235 -11.61 -17.81 1.15
N ALA A 236 -11.60 -16.50 0.87
CA ALA A 236 -12.61 -15.87 0.03
C ALA A 236 -12.52 -16.37 -1.41
N ASP A 237 -11.30 -16.49 -1.96
CA ASP A 237 -11.10 -17.02 -3.31
C ASP A 237 -11.56 -18.48 -3.43
N MET A 238 -11.28 -19.29 -2.41
CA MET A 238 -11.76 -20.67 -2.32
C MET A 238 -13.30 -20.73 -2.31
N ALA A 239 -13.94 -19.93 -1.46
CA ALA A 239 -15.40 -19.87 -1.39
C ALA A 239 -16.03 -19.41 -2.71
N ASN A 240 -15.42 -18.44 -3.39
CA ASN A 240 -15.87 -17.98 -4.71
C ASN A 240 -15.72 -19.07 -5.77
N ALA A 241 -14.60 -19.78 -5.80
CA ALA A 241 -14.36 -20.87 -6.74
C ALA A 241 -15.35 -22.02 -6.54
N LEU A 242 -15.61 -22.43 -5.28
CA LEU A 242 -16.61 -23.45 -4.94
C LEU A 242 -18.04 -23.05 -5.33
N ALA A 243 -18.33 -21.75 -5.32
CA ALA A 243 -19.63 -21.20 -5.71
C ALA A 243 -19.73 -20.86 -7.21
N GLY A 244 -18.76 -21.31 -8.03
CA GLY A 244 -18.73 -21.08 -9.47
C GLY A 244 -18.56 -19.61 -9.87
N ASP A 245 -17.83 -18.82 -9.07
CA ASP A 245 -17.53 -17.41 -9.33
C ASP A 245 -18.76 -16.52 -9.57
N THR A 246 -19.87 -16.86 -8.92
CA THR A 246 -21.12 -16.09 -9.04
C THR A 246 -20.96 -14.71 -8.41
N TRP A 247 -21.49 -13.67 -9.09
CA TRP A 247 -21.42 -12.28 -8.62
C TRP A 247 -21.96 -12.09 -7.18
N PRO A 248 -23.09 -12.71 -6.77
CA PRO A 248 -23.55 -12.63 -5.39
C PRO A 248 -22.53 -13.18 -4.39
N MET A 249 -21.87 -14.31 -4.68
CA MET A 249 -20.88 -14.88 -3.77
C MET A 249 -19.65 -13.96 -3.64
N GLN A 250 -19.19 -13.36 -4.74
CA GLN A 250 -18.07 -12.42 -4.70
C GLN A 250 -18.39 -11.19 -3.84
N VAL A 251 -19.61 -10.66 -3.95
CA VAL A 251 -20.07 -9.54 -3.12
C VAL A 251 -20.20 -9.97 -1.66
N THR A 252 -20.79 -11.14 -1.39
CA THR A 252 -20.95 -11.65 -0.03
C THR A 252 -19.60 -11.89 0.66
N THR A 253 -18.68 -12.58 0.00
CA THR A 253 -17.34 -12.85 0.54
C THR A 253 -16.55 -11.55 0.78
N ALA A 254 -16.67 -10.56 -0.12
CA ALA A 254 -16.07 -9.24 0.08
C ALA A 254 -16.65 -8.48 1.28
N ILE A 255 -17.98 -8.47 1.45
CA ILE A 255 -18.65 -7.81 2.58
C ILE A 255 -18.29 -8.51 3.91
N VAL A 256 -18.28 -9.84 3.93
CA VAL A 256 -17.88 -10.61 5.12
C VAL A 256 -16.42 -10.32 5.48
N GLY A 257 -15.51 -10.33 4.50
CA GLY A 257 -14.10 -9.98 4.70
C GLY A 257 -13.93 -8.56 5.26
N LEU A 258 -14.65 -7.59 4.70
CA LEU A 258 -14.67 -6.22 5.20
C LEU A 258 -15.18 -6.13 6.65
N GLY A 259 -16.27 -6.84 6.96
CA GLY A 259 -16.84 -6.91 8.31
C GLY A 259 -15.86 -7.48 9.33
N LEU A 260 -15.14 -8.57 8.99
CA LEU A 260 -14.13 -9.17 9.84
C LEU A 260 -12.93 -8.23 10.09
N MET A 261 -12.47 -7.54 9.04
CA MET A 261 -11.41 -6.54 9.17
C MET A 261 -11.84 -5.34 10.04
N MET A 262 -13.07 -4.86 9.89
CA MET A 262 -13.64 -3.85 10.76
C MET A 262 -13.72 -4.35 12.21
N LEU A 263 -14.19 -5.58 12.43
CA LEU A 263 -14.31 -6.17 13.76
C LEU A 263 -12.95 -6.25 14.46
N MET A 264 -11.92 -6.72 13.76
CA MET A 264 -10.53 -6.75 14.27
C MET A 264 -10.06 -5.36 14.69
N ALA A 265 -10.20 -4.37 13.80
CA ALA A 265 -9.78 -3.00 14.10
C ALA A 265 -10.54 -2.38 15.30
N ASN A 266 -11.83 -2.68 15.45
CA ASN A 266 -12.61 -2.25 16.62
C ASN A 266 -12.20 -2.98 17.91
N GLY A 267 -11.87 -4.28 17.82
CA GLY A 267 -11.38 -5.06 18.95
C GLY A 267 -10.04 -4.56 19.47
N LEU A 268 -9.09 -4.27 18.57
CA LEU A 268 -7.79 -3.68 18.93
C LEU A 268 -7.94 -2.30 19.57
N GLU A 269 -8.83 -1.46 19.01
CA GLU A 269 -9.15 -0.15 19.59
C GLU A 269 -9.76 -0.26 20.99
N LEU A 270 -10.65 -1.23 21.21
CA LEU A 270 -11.24 -1.48 22.52
C LEU A 270 -10.17 -1.96 23.51
N ASN A 271 -9.32 -2.91 23.11
CA ASN A 271 -8.23 -3.42 23.94
C ASN A 271 -7.28 -2.31 24.38
N LYS A 272 -6.90 -1.40 23.45
CA LYS A 272 -6.07 -0.23 23.76
C LYS A 272 -6.73 0.69 24.80
N ARG A 273 -8.05 0.91 24.70
CA ARG A 273 -8.80 1.73 25.67
C ARG A 273 -8.86 1.08 27.05
N LEU A 274 -9.06 -0.23 27.12
CA LEU A 274 -9.11 -0.98 28.38
C LEU A 274 -7.74 -1.10 29.05
N GLY A 275 -6.66 -1.18 28.28
CA GLY A 275 -5.28 -1.20 28.80
C GLY A 275 -4.78 0.16 29.30
N THR A 276 -5.45 1.25 28.92
CA THR A 276 -5.13 2.61 29.41
C THR A 276 -5.96 2.91 30.66
N SER A 277 -5.65 2.24 31.78
CA SER A 277 -6.26 2.58 33.08
C SER A 277 -5.80 3.97 33.56
N PRO A 278 -6.66 4.78 34.19
CA PRO A 278 -6.33 6.12 34.67
C PRO A 278 -5.51 6.04 35.96
N HIS A 279 -4.21 5.79 35.86
CA HIS A 279 -3.28 6.07 36.94
C HIS A 279 -2.36 7.20 36.53
N LEU A 280 -2.20 8.17 37.45
CA LEU A 280 -1.40 9.41 37.39
C LEU A 280 -2.18 10.68 37.00
N LEU A 281 -3.11 11.09 37.87
CA LEU A 281 -3.26 12.50 38.21
C LEU A 281 -2.66 12.69 39.61
N PRO A 282 -1.48 13.30 39.77
CA PRO A 282 -1.06 13.80 41.07
C PRO A 282 -1.97 15.00 41.42
N THR A 283 -2.62 14.89 42.58
CA THR A 283 -3.30 15.98 43.29
C THR A 283 -2.33 17.06 43.72
#